data_AF-A0AAN6MU22-F1
#
_entry.id   AF-A0AAN6MU22-F1
#
_cell.length_a   1.000
_cell.length_b   1.000
_cell.length_c   1.000
_cell.angle_alpha   90.00
_cell.angle_beta   90.00
_cell.angle_gamma   90.00
#
_symmetry.space_group_name_H-M   'P 1'
#
loop_
_entity.id
_entity.type
_entity.pdbx_description
1 polymer ?
#
loop_
_entity_poly.entity_id
_entity_poly.type
_entity_poly.pdbx_seq_one_letter_code
_entity_poly.pdbx_strand_id
1 'polypeptide(L)' 'MIACLHETMRIYPPVGAGLPRIVPRGAEVVIAGHVVPGDTNVAIPPYALNHCAGA' A
#
# COMPACT_ATOMS: atom_id res chain seq x y z
N MET A 1 9.56 20.03 14.89
CA MET A 1 9.67 20.17 13.42
C MET A 1 9.38 18.87 12.67
N ILE A 2 9.81 17.69 13.15
CA ILE A 2 9.54 16.39 12.49
C ILE A 2 8.04 16.12 12.31
N ALA A 3 7.19 16.48 13.28
CA ALA A 3 5.74 16.31 13.16
C ALA A 3 5.13 17.00 11.93
N CYS A 4 5.56 18.23 11.63
CA CYS A 4 5.10 18.96 10.44
C CYS A 4 5.57 18.26 9.14
N LEU A 5 6.80 17.73 9.13
CA LEU A 5 7.31 16.99 7.97
C LEU A 5 6.51 15.71 7.74
N HIS A 6 6.19 14.95 8.80
CA HIS A 6 5.37 13.76 8.70
C HIS A 6 3.96 14.08 8.20
N GLU A 7 3.34 15.16 8.70
CA GLU A 7 2.00 15.54 8.27
C GLU A 7 1.96 16.01 6.81
N THR A 8 2.98 16.74 6.35
CA THR A 8 3.12 17.07 4.93
C THR A 8 3.18 15.82 4.07
N MET A 9 3.94 14.80 4.46
CA MET A 9 4.01 13.53 3.70
C MET A 9 2.75 12.67 3.84
N ARG A 10 2.00 12.83 4.93
CA ARG A 10 0.69 12.17 5.12
C ARG A 10 -0.33 12.73 4.14
N ILE A 11 -0.40 14.07 4.02
CA ILE A 11 -1.31 14.80 3.11
C ILE A 11 -0.87 14.66 1.65
N TYR A 12 0.41 14.86 1.40
CA TYR A 12 1.02 14.85 0.06
C TYR A 12 2.10 13.77 0.01
N PRO A 13 1.72 12.51 -0.26
CA PRO A 13 2.70 11.45 -0.37
C PRO A 13 3.67 11.76 -1.53
N PRO A 14 4.98 11.56 -1.35
CA PRO A 14 5.97 11.80 -2.39
C PRO A 14 5.82 10.83 -3.58
N VAL A 15 5.08 9.74 -3.39
CA VAL A 15 4.77 8.75 -4.43
C VAL A 15 3.25 8.71 -4.62
N GLY A 16 2.78 9.19 -5.77
CA GLY A 16 1.35 9.18 -6.12
C GLY A 16 0.85 7.84 -6.69
N ALA A 17 1.74 6.99 -7.19
CA ALA A 17 1.39 5.67 -7.71
C ALA A 17 1.22 4.63 -6.58
N GLY A 18 0.42 3.59 -6.84
CA GLY A 18 0.40 2.40 -5.99
C GLY A 18 1.75 1.68 -6.08
N LEU A 19 2.33 1.35 -4.93
CA LEU A 19 3.61 0.64 -4.88
C LEU A 19 3.39 -0.82 -5.30
N PRO A 20 3.99 -1.30 -6.42
CA PRO A 20 3.72 -2.63 -6.92
C PRO A 20 4.44 -3.68 -6.07
N ARG A 21 3.75 -4.79 -5.84
CA ARG A 21 4.26 -6.03 -5.25
C ARG A 21 3.81 -7.17 -6.16
N ILE A 22 4.60 -8.24 -6.23
CA ILE A 22 4.27 -9.40 -7.04
C ILE A 22 4.14 -10.59 -6.09
N VAL A 23 3.03 -11.32 -6.20
CA VAL A 23 2.86 -12.58 -5.46
C VAL A 23 3.87 -13.60 -6.00
N PRO A 24 4.66 -14.28 -5.15
CA PRO A 24 5.63 -15.28 -5.59
C PRO A 24 4.99 -16.33 -6.52
N ARG A 25 5.72 -16.72 -7.57
CA ARG A 25 5.25 -17.74 -8.52
C ARG A 25 5.04 -19.08 -7.82
N GLY A 26 3.97 -19.77 -8.17
CA GLY A 26 3.63 -21.09 -7.64
C GLY A 26 3.08 -21.10 -6.22
N ALA A 27 2.83 -19.92 -5.62
CA ALA A 27 2.19 -19.79 -4.32
C ALA A 27 0.90 -18.96 -4.43
N GLU A 28 -0.13 -19.36 -3.70
CA GLU A 28 -1.29 -18.52 -3.42
C GLU A 28 -1.08 -17.82 -2.07
N VAL A 29 -1.43 -16.55 -1.98
CA VAL A 29 -1.30 -15.76 -0.74
C VAL A 29 -2.68 -15.24 -0.34
N VAL A 30 -3.04 -15.40 0.93
CA VAL A 30 -4.27 -14.83 1.47
C VAL A 30 -4.01 -13.41 1.96
N ILE A 31 -4.72 -12.43 1.38
CA ILE A 31 -4.66 -11.02 1.76
C ILE A 31 -6.06 -10.57 2.19
N ALA A 32 -6.21 -10.13 3.45
CA ALA A 32 -7.50 -9.69 4.00
C ALA A 32 -8.64 -10.71 3.77
N GLY A 33 -8.35 -12.02 3.92
CA GLY A 33 -9.31 -13.10 3.69
C GLY A 33 -9.55 -13.49 2.23
N HIS A 34 -8.89 -12.82 1.27
CA HIS A 34 -9.01 -13.10 -0.16
C HIS A 34 -7.79 -13.87 -0.66
N VAL A 35 -8.01 -14.96 -1.41
CA VAL A 35 -6.92 -15.71 -2.05
C VAL A 35 -6.46 -14.95 -3.30
N VAL A 36 -5.17 -14.64 -3.36
CA VAL A 36 -4.53 -13.97 -4.50
C VAL A 36 -3.58 -14.96 -5.20
N PRO A 37 -3.76 -15.22 -6.51
CA PRO A 37 -2.91 -16.14 -7.26
C PRO A 37 -1.45 -15.68 -7.36
N GLY A 38 -0.54 -16.64 -7.57
CA GLY A 38 0.86 -16.37 -7.90
C GLY A 38 1.02 -15.54 -9.18
N ASP A 39 2.11 -14.77 -9.27
CA ASP A 39 2.40 -13.85 -10.38
C ASP A 39 1.41 -12.67 -10.51
N THR A 40 0.52 -12.47 -9.53
CA THR A 40 -0.39 -11.31 -9.51
C THR A 40 0.32 -10.04 -9.04
N ASN A 41 0.12 -8.92 -9.74
CA ASN A 41 0.57 -7.60 -9.28
C ASN A 41 -0.43 -7.02 -8.27
N VAL A 42 0.07 -6.66 -7.09
CA VAL A 42 -0.69 -6.06 -5.98
C VAL A 42 -0.16 -4.65 -5.74
N ALA A 43 -1.04 -3.66 -5.84
CA ALA A 43 -0.69 -2.27 -5.60
C ALA A 43 -1.00 -1.85 -4.16
N ILE A 44 -0.09 -1.11 -3.53
CA ILE A 44 -0.28 -0.52 -2.19
C ILE A 44 -0.28 1.01 -2.34
N PRO A 45 -1.45 1.67 -2.43
CA PRO A 45 -1.54 3.12 -2.60
C PRO A 45 -1.27 3.87 -1.28
N PRO A 46 -0.21 4.71 -1.18
CA PRO A 46 0.10 5.46 0.04
C PRO A 46 -1.00 6.43 0.46
N TYR A 47 -1.74 6.99 -0.50
CA TYR A 47 -2.86 7.89 -0.23
C TYR A 47 -3.94 7.21 0.61
N ALA A 48 -4.37 6.00 0.22
CA ALA A 48 -5.40 5.28 0.96
C ALA A 48 -4.92 4.87 2.37
N LEU A 49 -3.64 4.50 2.50
CA LEU A 49 -3.04 4.17 3.79
C LEU A 49 -3.04 5.37 4.75
N ASN A 50 -2.75 6.57 4.24
CA ASN A 50 -2.61 7.78 5.05
C ASN A 50 -3.93 8.52 5.30
N HIS A 51 -5.02 8.15 4.63
CA HIS A 51 -6.34 8.83 4.67
C HIS A 51 -7.49 7.89 5.03
N CYS A 52 -7.22 6.70 5.55
CA CYS A 52 -8.26 5.86 6.12
C CYS A 52 -8.68 6.39 7.50
N ALA A 53 -9.97 6.27 7.84
CA ALA A 53 -10.54 6.82 9.07
C ALA A 53 -10.17 6.03 10.35
N GLY A 54 -9.20 5.11 10.28
CA GLY A 54 -8.85 4.20 11.37
C GLY A 54 -7.37 3.82 11.45
N ALA A 55 -6.48 4.60 10.84
CA ALA A 55 -5.03 4.50 11.05
C ALA A 55 -4.58 5.31 12.28
#